data_AF-W6PRY3-F1
#
_entry.id   AF-W6PRY3-F1
#
_cell.length_a   1.000
_cell.length_b   1.000
_cell.length_c   1.000
_cell.angle_alpha   90.00
_cell.angle_beta   90.00
_cell.angle_gamma   90.00
#
_symmetry.space_group_name_H-M   'P 1'
#
loop_
_entity.id
_entity.type
_entity.pdbx_description
1 polymer ?
#
loop_
_entity_poly.entity_id
_entity_poly.type
_entity_poly.pdbx_seq_one_letter_code
_entity_poly.pdbx_strand_id
1 'polypeptide(L)' 'MFASNIADVASKVNPLAHYWLWQEFLSDTMEAKYGIVFTVALLAGLTVAHYVVDYLASKAAAISFHGGLVAELVT' A
#
# COMPACT_ATOMS: atom_id res chain seq x y z
N MET A 1 -14.19 -21.84 -1.16
CA MET A 1 -13.60 -21.96 0.19
C MET A 1 -12.10 -21.66 0.24
N PHE A 2 -11.30 -22.01 -0.78
CA PHE A 2 -9.86 -21.63 -0.82
C PHE A 2 -9.60 -20.16 -1.24
N ALA A 3 -10.45 -19.58 -2.10
CA ALA A 3 -10.25 -18.21 -2.61
C ALA A 3 -10.52 -17.10 -1.55
N SER A 4 -11.46 -17.31 -0.62
CA SER A 4 -11.82 -16.29 0.38
C SER A 4 -10.71 -16.04 1.40
N ASN A 5 -9.92 -17.07 1.74
CA ASN A 5 -8.88 -16.94 2.75
C ASN A 5 -7.68 -16.11 2.25
N ILE A 6 -7.28 -16.27 0.98
CA ILE A 6 -6.22 -15.44 0.38
C ILE A 6 -6.66 -13.99 0.25
N ALA A 7 -7.93 -13.76 -0.06
CA ALA A 7 -8.46 -12.44 -0.32
C ALA A 7 -8.66 -11.63 1.00
N ASP A 8 -9.06 -12.31 2.08
CA ASP A 8 -9.04 -11.76 3.45
C ASP A 8 -7.64 -11.45 3.97
N VAL A 9 -6.66 -12.32 3.69
CA VAL A 9 -5.27 -12.07 4.10
C VAL A 9 -4.68 -10.91 3.30
N ALA A 10 -4.91 -10.84 1.99
CA ALA A 10 -4.36 -9.77 1.16
C ALA A 10 -4.92 -8.38 1.51
N SER A 11 -6.22 -8.28 1.82
CA SER A 11 -6.85 -7.02 2.20
C SER A 11 -6.38 -6.48 3.55
N LYS A 12 -6.01 -7.35 4.49
CA LYS A 12 -5.48 -6.96 5.80
C LYS A 12 -3.97 -6.73 5.76
N VAL A 13 -3.22 -7.60 5.10
CA VAL A 13 -1.76 -7.57 5.12
C VAL A 13 -1.21 -6.47 4.23
N ASN A 14 -1.71 -6.30 3.00
CA ASN A 14 -1.10 -5.35 2.06
C ASN A 14 -1.10 -3.91 2.60
N PRO A 15 -2.22 -3.35 3.09
CA PRO A 15 -2.22 -1.96 3.56
C PRO A 15 -1.40 -1.78 4.84
N LEU A 16 -1.54 -2.72 5.79
CA LEU A 16 -0.84 -2.64 7.08
C LEU A 16 0.68 -2.80 6.91
N ALA A 17 1.13 -3.67 6.01
CA ALA A 17 2.55 -3.83 5.73
C ALA A 17 3.17 -2.54 5.18
N HIS A 18 2.49 -1.83 4.27
CA HIS A 18 2.98 -0.55 3.75
C HIS A 18 3.04 0.51 4.85
N TYR A 19 2.03 0.56 5.72
CA TYR A 19 1.99 1.48 6.84
C TYR A 19 3.11 1.22 7.86
N TRP A 20 3.29 -0.02 8.30
CA TRP A 20 4.31 -0.36 9.29
C TRP A 20 5.74 -0.23 8.76
N LEU A 21 5.99 -0.63 7.51
CA LEU A 21 7.28 -0.39 6.87
C LEU A 21 7.62 1.09 6.87
N TRP A 22 6.65 1.94 6.50
CA TRP A 22 6.90 3.36 6.49
C TRP A 22 7.12 3.92 7.89
N GLN A 23 6.31 3.51 8.86
CA GLN A 23 6.48 3.94 10.25
C GLN A 23 7.89 3.64 10.79
N GLU A 24 8.46 2.48 10.45
CA GLU A 24 9.78 2.07 10.92
C GLU A 24 10.91 2.86 10.23
N PHE A 25 10.85 3.00 8.90
CA PHE A 25 11.95 3.63 8.15
C PHE A 25 11.82 5.16 8.02
N LEU A 26 10.67 5.75 8.34
CA LEU A 26 10.43 7.18 8.16
C LEU A 26 11.41 8.03 8.97
N SER A 27 11.67 7.69 10.24
CA SER A 27 12.57 8.48 11.09
C SER A 27 13.97 8.56 10.49
N ASP A 28 14.55 7.41 10.17
CA ASP A 28 15.90 7.31 9.59
C ASP A 28 16.00 8.01 8.23
N THR A 29 14.95 7.88 7.41
CA THR A 29 14.90 8.51 6.08
C THR A 29 14.83 10.04 6.19
N MET A 30 14.10 10.56 7.18
CA MET A 30 14.00 11.99 7.46
C MET A 30 15.31 12.56 8.01
N GLU A 31 15.99 11.85 8.90
CA GLU A 31 17.31 12.24 9.42
C GLU A 31 18.38 12.27 8.34
N ALA A 32 18.40 11.25 7.47
CA ALA A 32 19.32 11.18 6.34
C ALA A 32 19.02 12.21 5.22
N LYS A 33 17.82 12.80 5.22
CA LYS A 33 17.30 13.68 4.15
C LYS A 33 17.37 13.06 2.75
N TYR A 34 17.40 11.73 2.68
CA TYR A 34 17.50 10.97 1.45
C TYR A 34 16.92 9.58 1.66
N GLY A 35 16.00 9.20 0.78
CA GLY A 35 15.48 7.84 0.69
C GLY A 35 14.63 7.65 -0.54
N ILE A 36 14.52 6.40 -0.96
CA ILE A 36 13.73 6.01 -2.12
C ILE A 36 12.72 4.97 -1.67
N VAL A 37 11.44 5.24 -1.91
CA VAL A 37 10.35 4.29 -1.66
C VAL A 37 9.83 3.80 -3.00
N PHE A 38 9.85 2.48 -3.20
CA PHE A 38 9.20 1.82 -4.33
C PHE A 38 8.01 1.01 -3.85
N THR A 39 6.83 1.34 -4.35
CA THR A 39 5.59 0.62 -4.03
C THR A 39 5.13 -0.20 -5.23
N VAL A 40 4.97 -1.52 -5.02
CA VAL A 40 4.45 -2.42 -6.06
C VAL A 40 2.94 -2.55 -5.94
N ALA A 41 2.23 -1.71 -6.68
CA ALA A 41 0.80 -1.73 -6.81
C ALA A 41 0.33 -2.35 -8.15
N LEU A 42 -0.99 -2.48 -8.31
CA LEU A 42 -1.62 -3.00 -9.52
C LEU A 42 -2.51 -1.92 -10.13
N LEU A 43 -2.43 -1.72 -11.45
CA LEU A 43 -3.25 -0.75 -12.18
C LEU A 43 -4.76 -0.99 -11.99
N ALA A 44 -5.16 -2.25 -11.88
CA ALA A 44 -6.54 -2.63 -11.62
C ALA A 44 -7.07 -2.09 -10.27
N GLY A 45 -6.22 -1.64 -9.34
CA GLY A 45 -6.62 -0.92 -8.13
C GLY A 45 -7.25 0.47 -8.40
N LEU A 46 -7.18 0.97 -9.63
CA LEU A 46 -7.92 2.17 -10.09
C LEU A 46 -9.29 1.84 -10.69
N THR A 47 -9.63 0.55 -10.77
CA THR A 47 -10.87 0.04 -11.36
C THR A 47 -11.48 -1.00 -10.43
N VAL A 48 -12.70 -1.47 -10.70
CA VAL A 48 -13.31 -2.55 -9.91
C VAL A 48 -13.65 -3.72 -10.83
N ALA A 49 -13.27 -4.92 -10.40
CA ALA A 49 -13.62 -6.17 -11.07
C ALA A 49 -14.28 -7.15 -10.08
N HIS A 50 -15.24 -7.93 -10.58
CA HIS A 50 -15.94 -8.94 -9.80
C HIS A 50 -14.98 -10.04 -9.30
N TYR A 51 -15.33 -10.68 -8.18
CA TYR A 51 -14.58 -11.78 -7.52
C TYR A 51 -13.20 -11.45 -6.91
N VAL A 52 -12.69 -10.22 -7.06
CA VAL A 52 -11.38 -9.80 -6.50
C VAL A 52 -11.43 -8.44 -5.80
N VAL A 53 -12.62 -8.02 -5.34
CA VAL A 53 -12.89 -6.66 -4.83
C VAL A 53 -12.01 -6.29 -3.64
N ASP A 54 -11.82 -7.21 -2.71
CA ASP A 54 -10.97 -7.09 -1.52
C ASP A 54 -9.48 -6.99 -1.86
N TYR A 55 -9.01 -7.81 -2.79
CA TYR A 55 -7.65 -7.71 -3.32
C TYR A 55 -7.41 -6.37 -4.03
N LEU A 56 -8.34 -5.93 -4.88
CA LEU A 56 -8.25 -4.64 -5.57
C LEU A 56 -8.29 -3.47 -4.60
N ALA A 57 -9.15 -3.51 -3.57
CA ALA A 57 -9.20 -2.51 -2.52
C ALA A 57 -7.86 -2.39 -1.79
N SER A 58 -7.19 -3.52 -1.51
CA SER A 58 -5.86 -3.52 -0.90
C SER A 58 -4.79 -2.82 -1.76
N LYS A 59 -4.91 -2.92 -3.09
CA LYS A 59 -4.00 -2.27 -4.04
C LYS A 59 -4.33 -0.79 -4.23
N ALA A 60 -5.62 -0.43 -4.22
CA ALA A 60 -6.07 0.96 -4.21
C ALA A 60 -5.55 1.72 -2.97
N ALA A 61 -5.57 1.06 -1.81
CA ALA A 61 -5.00 1.59 -0.57
C ALA A 61 -3.48 1.85 -0.71
N ALA A 62 -2.73 0.91 -1.31
CA ALA A 62 -1.29 1.08 -1.53
C ALA A 62 -0.97 2.26 -2.47
N ILE A 63 -1.75 2.45 -3.53
CA ILE A 63 -1.60 3.59 -4.45
C ILE A 63 -1.86 4.92 -3.71
N SER A 64 -2.98 4.98 -2.98
CA SER A 64 -3.38 6.19 -2.27
C SER A 64 -2.41 6.54 -1.15
N PHE A 65 -1.92 5.53 -0.42
CA PHE A 65 -0.91 5.71 0.63
C PHE A 65 0.41 6.24 0.06
N HIS A 66 0.92 5.63 -1.02
CA HIS A 66 2.14 6.11 -1.68
C HIS A 66 1.99 7.56 -2.16
N GLY A 67 0.87 7.89 -2.81
CA GLY A 67 0.59 9.25 -3.26
C GLY A 67 0.46 10.26 -2.10
N GLY A 68 -0.21 9.87 -1.02
CA GLY A 68 -0.35 10.68 0.19
C GLY A 68 1.01 10.97 0.85
N LEU A 69 1.87 9.96 0.97
CA LEU A 69 3.21 10.13 1.52
C LEU A 69 4.07 11.10 0.69
N VAL A 70 4.04 10.96 -0.64
CA VAL A 70 4.76 11.89 -1.52
C VAL A 70 4.23 13.31 -1.33
N ALA A 71 2.91 13.48 -1.21
CA ALA A 71 2.32 14.79 -0.98
C ALA A 71 2.74 15.40 0.36
N GLU A 72 2.77 14.62 1.44
CA GLU A 72 3.16 15.09 2.77
C GLU A 72 4.66 15.42 2.87
N LEU A 73 5.53 14.65 2.23
CA LEU A 73 7.00 14.81 2.32
C LEU A 73 7.56 15.91 1.40
N VAL A 74 6.81 16.34 0.39
CA VAL A 74 7.22 17.42 -0.53
C VAL A 74 6.88 18.80 0.05
N THR A 75 5.96 18.89 1.02
CA THR A 75 5.63 20.11 1.78
C THR A 75 6.68 20.46 2.82
#